data_AF-T1G7U1-F1
#
_entry.id   AF-T1G7U1-F1
#
_cell.length_a   1.000
_cell.length_b   1.000
_cell.length_c   1.000
_cell.angle_alpha   90.00
_cell.angle_beta   90.00
_cell.angle_gamma   90.00
#
_symmetry.space_group_name_H-M   'P 1'
#
loop_
_entity.id
_entity.type
_entity.pdbx_description
1 polymer ?
#
loop_
_entity_poly.entity_id
_entity_poly.type
_entity_poly.pdbx_seq_one_letter_code
_entity_poly.pdbx_strand_id
1 'polypeptide(L)'
;ELKTQLVDWIEAVVGEKLNKNEPFEKVLKDGITLCKLMNKIVPGGIKKIVMKGGNFTWMENLQAVQKSMRTYGVPEDELFQPIDLCEARNVKAVVKSLAALARLV
;
A
#
# COMPACT_ATOMS: atom_id res chain seq x y z
N GLU A 1 11.31 12.98 3.82
CA GLU A 1 10.49 13.27 5.01
C GLU A 1 9.14 12.56 4.98
N LEU A 2 8.19 12.94 4.10
CA LEU A 2 6.86 12.31 4.05
C LEU A 2 6.87 10.78 3.84
N LYS A 3 7.72 10.26 2.95
CA LYS A 3 7.88 8.80 2.75
C LYS A 3 8.28 8.09 4.06
N THR A 4 9.15 8.70 4.85
CA THR A 4 9.61 8.14 6.14
C THR A 4 8.47 8.11 7.15
N GLN A 5 7.73 9.22 7.27
CA GLN A 5 6.54 9.30 8.13
C GLN A 5 5.49 8.25 7.74
N LEU A 6 5.26 8.04 6.44
CA LEU A 6 4.36 6.99 5.97
C LEU A 6 4.86 5.60 6.33
N VAL A 7 6.17 5.32 6.20
CA VAL A 7 6.73 4.03 6.64
C VAL A 7 6.52 3.83 8.14
N ASP A 8 6.81 4.84 8.97
CA ASP A 8 6.62 4.78 10.41
C ASP A 8 5.15 4.53 10.78
N TRP A 9 4.22 5.20 10.10
CA TRP A 9 2.79 5.00 10.26
C TRP A 9 2.36 3.58 9.85
N ILE A 10 2.82 3.09 8.69
CA ILE A 10 2.54 1.71 8.24
C ILE A 10 3.05 0.69 9.26
N GLU A 11 4.28 0.85 9.77
CA GLU A 11 4.83 -0.02 10.82
C GLU A 11 3.96 -0.02 12.08
N ALA A 12 3.49 1.15 12.51
CA ALA A 12 2.67 1.30 13.70
C ALA A 12 1.30 0.62 13.56
N VAL A 13 0.65 0.72 12.39
CA VAL A 13 -0.66 0.10 12.14
C VAL A 13 -0.53 -1.41 11.93
N VAL A 14 0.47 -1.85 11.16
CA VAL A 14 0.66 -3.28 10.86
C VAL A 14 1.24 -4.03 12.07
N GLY A 15 2.08 -3.37 12.88
CA GLY A 15 2.81 -3.98 13.99
C GLY A 15 4.08 -4.73 13.56
N GLU A 16 4.60 -4.45 12.36
CA GLU A 16 5.79 -5.09 11.78
C GLU A 16 6.80 -4.02 11.38
N LYS A 17 8.11 -4.34 11.50
CA LYS A 17 9.18 -3.44 11.03
C LYS A 17 9.45 -3.65 9.55
N LEU A 18 9.63 -2.55 8.83
CA LEU A 18 9.98 -2.52 7.42
C LEU A 18 11.47 -2.22 7.25
N ASN A 19 12.05 -2.68 6.14
CA ASN A 19 13.45 -2.44 5.86
C ASN A 19 13.67 -0.98 5.39
N LYS A 20 13.96 -0.08 6.34
CA LYS A 20 14.21 1.34 6.06
C LYS A 20 15.50 1.62 5.27
N ASN A 21 16.35 0.61 5.08
CA ASN A 21 17.54 0.71 4.25
C ASN A 21 17.23 0.51 2.76
N GLU A 22 16.02 0.06 2.42
CA GLU A 22 15.57 -0.13 1.04
C GLU A 22 14.68 1.03 0.59
N PRO A 23 14.65 1.36 -0.71
CA PRO A 23 13.76 2.38 -1.23
C PRO A 23 12.28 2.08 -0.90
N PHE A 24 11.53 3.12 -0.55
CA PHE A 24 10.10 3.05 -0.20
C PHE A 24 9.29 2.18 -1.17
N GLU A 25 9.45 2.41 -2.47
CA GLU A 25 8.75 1.66 -3.52
C GLU A 25 9.16 0.19 -3.59
N LYS A 26 10.39 -0.16 -3.21
CA LYS A 26 10.85 -1.55 -3.18
C LYS A 26 10.32 -2.30 -1.95
N VAL A 27 10.24 -1.62 -0.80
CA VAL A 27 9.68 -2.16 0.44
C VAL A 27 8.20 -2.53 0.30
N LEU A 28 7.44 -1.75 -0.48
CA LEU A 28 5.99 -1.92 -0.63
C LEU A 28 5.59 -2.61 -1.95
N LYS A 29 6.56 -2.96 -2.80
CA LYS A 29 6.36 -3.37 -4.19
C LYS A 29 5.42 -4.55 -4.37
N ASP A 30 5.51 -5.53 -3.48
CA ASP A 30 4.73 -6.78 -3.57
C ASP A 30 3.26 -6.62 -3.11
N GLY A 31 2.93 -5.47 -2.51
CA GLY A 31 1.61 -5.17 -1.97
C GLY A 31 1.23 -5.96 -0.71
N ILE A 32 2.06 -6.87 -0.20
CA ILE A 32 1.73 -7.73 0.94
C ILE A 32 1.52 -6.88 2.20
N THR A 33 2.47 -5.99 2.50
CA THR A 33 2.37 -5.07 3.64
C THR A 33 1.16 -4.16 3.50
N LEU A 34 0.84 -3.70 2.30
CA LEU A 34 -0.33 -2.85 2.05
C LEU A 34 -1.65 -3.63 2.21
N CYS A 35 -1.69 -4.91 1.82
CA CYS A 35 -2.83 -5.77 2.11
C CYS A 35 -3.03 -5.94 3.62
N LYS A 36 -1.95 -6.16 4.38
CA LYS A 36 -2.01 -6.24 5.85
C LYS A 36 -2.49 -4.93 6.47
N LEU A 37 -1.97 -3.80 6.00
CA LEU A 37 -2.40 -2.46 6.42
C LEU A 37 -3.91 -2.29 6.24
N MET A 38 -4.43 -2.57 5.04
CA MET A 38 -5.87 -2.46 4.79
C MET A 38 -6.68 -3.43 5.66
N ASN A 39 -6.20 -4.63 5.93
CA ASN A 39 -6.88 -5.59 6.82
C ASN A 39 -6.84 -5.18 8.30
N LYS A 40 -5.90 -4.32 8.73
CA LYS A 40 -5.92 -3.72 10.07
C LYS A 40 -6.97 -2.62 10.18
N ILE A 41 -7.12 -1.81 9.12
CA ILE A 41 -8.08 -0.70 9.06
C ILE A 41 -9.50 -1.23 8.84
N VAL A 42 -9.66 -2.19 7.93
CA VAL A 42 -10.92 -2.84 7.56
C VAL A 42 -10.78 -4.35 7.76
N PRO A 43 -11.11 -4.87 8.96
CA PRO A 43 -10.99 -6.30 9.26
C PRO A 43 -11.73 -7.17 8.23
N GLY A 44 -11.01 -8.10 7.62
CA GLY A 44 -11.57 -9.04 6.63
C GLY A 44 -11.80 -8.46 5.23
N GLY A 45 -11.30 -7.25 4.93
CA GLY A 45 -11.46 -6.59 3.63
C GLY A 45 -10.79 -7.33 2.47
N ILE A 46 -9.49 -7.63 2.60
CA ILE A 46 -8.69 -8.33 1.59
C ILE A 46 -8.50 -9.79 2.02
N LYS A 47 -9.21 -10.71 1.33
CA LYS A 47 -9.25 -12.14 1.69
C LYS A 47 -8.08 -12.96 1.16
N LYS A 48 -7.58 -12.64 -0.03
CA LYS A 48 -6.48 -13.37 -0.69
C LYS A 48 -5.27 -12.45 -0.80
N ILE A 49 -4.13 -12.90 -0.27
CA ILE A 49 -2.85 -12.20 -0.36
C ILE A 49 -1.86 -13.14 -1.03
N VAL A 50 -1.28 -12.70 -2.15
CA VAL A 50 -0.23 -13.40 -2.87
C VAL A 50 1.09 -13.19 -2.12
N MET A 51 1.61 -14.23 -1.48
CA MET A 51 2.79 -14.13 -0.60
C MET A 51 4.13 -14.26 -1.33
N LYS A 52 4.14 -14.80 -2.56
CA LYS A 52 5.34 -15.06 -3.36
C LYS A 52 5.03 -14.86 -4.84
N GLY A 53 6.04 -14.51 -5.62
CA GLY A 53 5.93 -14.37 -7.07
C GLY A 53 6.77 -13.20 -7.59
N GLY A 54 6.30 -12.56 -8.65
CA GLY A 54 6.92 -11.38 -9.24
C GLY A 54 5.88 -10.33 -9.64
N ASN A 55 6.31 -9.32 -10.41
CA ASN A 55 5.49 -8.16 -10.76
C ASN A 55 4.05 -8.51 -11.21
N PHE A 56 3.91 -9.49 -12.12
CA PHE A 56 2.60 -9.89 -12.64
C PHE A 56 1.64 -10.37 -11.54
N THR A 57 2.12 -11.23 -10.63
CA THR A 57 1.32 -11.77 -9.54
C THR A 57 1.10 -10.74 -8.42
N TRP A 58 2.03 -9.82 -8.20
CA TRP A 58 1.91 -8.76 -7.19
C TRP A 58 0.88 -7.69 -7.59
N MET A 59 0.57 -7.54 -8.88
CA MET A 59 -0.54 -6.69 -9.31
C MET A 59 -1.87 -7.08 -8.67
N GLU A 60 -2.13 -8.37 -8.41
CA GLU A 60 -3.36 -8.82 -7.73
C GLU A 60 -3.50 -8.20 -6.33
N ASN A 61 -2.40 -8.18 -5.55
CA ASN A 61 -2.38 -7.56 -4.22
C ASN A 61 -2.66 -6.06 -4.31
N LEU A 62 -1.97 -5.37 -5.24
CA LEU A 62 -2.10 -3.92 -5.39
C LEU A 62 -3.49 -3.50 -5.90
N GLN A 63 -4.10 -4.30 -6.78
CA GLN A 63 -5.50 -4.11 -7.20
C GLN A 63 -6.47 -4.27 -6.02
N ALA A 64 -6.25 -5.27 -5.16
CA ALA A 64 -7.07 -5.47 -3.97
C ALA A 64 -6.93 -4.29 -2.98
N VAL A 65 -5.71 -3.79 -2.79
CA VAL A 65 -5.43 -2.59 -1.97
C VAL A 65 -6.14 -1.37 -2.51
N GLN A 66 -5.98 -1.06 -3.80
CA GLN A 66 -6.64 0.08 -4.45
C GLN A 66 -8.16 0.01 -4.28
N LYS A 67 -8.76 -1.17 -4.53
CA LYS A 67 -10.20 -1.39 -4.32
C LYS A 67 -10.61 -1.20 -2.86
N SER A 68 -9.82 -1.70 -1.92
CA SER A 68 -10.09 -1.54 -0.50
C SER A 68 -10.01 -0.08 -0.05
N MET A 69 -9.03 0.68 -0.54
CA MET A 69 -8.87 2.12 -0.27
C MET A 69 -10.04 2.92 -0.84
N ARG A 70 -10.49 2.61 -2.06
CA ARG A 70 -11.68 3.20 -2.67
C ARG A 70 -12.92 2.98 -1.79
N THR A 71 -13.18 1.75 -1.38
CA THR A 71 -14.34 1.42 -0.53
C THR A 71 -14.24 2.09 0.85
N TYR A 72 -13.03 2.25 1.39
CA TYR A 72 -12.83 2.91 2.68
C TYR A 72 -13.07 4.42 2.64
N GLY A 73 -12.94 5.05 1.47
CA GLY A 73 -13.25 6.47 1.28
C GLY A 73 -12.10 7.33 0.78
N VAL A 74 -10.99 6.73 0.32
CA VAL A 74 -9.93 7.50 -0.37
C VAL A 74 -10.49 8.05 -1.69
N PRO A 75 -10.38 9.36 -1.97
CA PRO A 75 -10.93 9.95 -3.19
C PRO A 75 -10.31 9.36 -4.45
N GLU A 76 -11.11 9.23 -5.51
CA GLU A 76 -10.72 8.54 -6.75
C GLU A 76 -9.50 9.20 -7.42
N ASP A 77 -9.39 10.52 -7.36
CA ASP A 77 -8.28 11.32 -7.91
C ASP A 77 -7.00 11.30 -7.03
N GLU A 78 -7.09 10.66 -5.86
CA GLU A 78 -5.94 10.40 -4.99
C GLU A 78 -5.51 8.93 -5.02
N LEU A 79 -6.26 8.02 -5.66
CA LEU A 79 -5.90 6.61 -5.78
C LEU A 79 -4.78 6.38 -6.79
N PHE A 80 -3.75 5.65 -6.35
CA PHE A 80 -2.68 5.17 -7.22
C PHE A 80 -3.18 4.01 -8.09
N GLN A 81 -2.55 3.82 -9.24
CA GLN A 81 -2.73 2.64 -10.07
C GLN A 81 -1.72 1.55 -9.67
N PRO A 82 -2.08 0.26 -9.69
CA PRO A 82 -1.15 -0.83 -9.33
C PRO A 82 0.23 -0.75 -10.00
N ILE A 83 0.29 -0.31 -11.25
CA ILE A 83 1.53 -0.16 -12.01
C ILE A 83 2.45 0.95 -11.46
N ASP A 84 1.87 1.96 -10.81
CA ASP A 84 2.60 3.09 -10.23
C ASP A 84 3.60 2.64 -9.16
N LEU A 85 3.25 1.58 -8.42
CA LEU A 85 4.10 0.96 -7.41
C LEU A 85 4.86 -0.25 -7.96
N CYS A 86 4.17 -1.17 -8.64
CA CYS A 86 4.77 -2.42 -9.10
C CYS A 86 5.98 -2.20 -10.04
N GLU A 87 5.89 -1.23 -10.93
CA GLU A 87 6.97 -0.83 -11.84
C GLU A 87 7.60 0.51 -11.44
N ALA A 88 7.25 1.05 -10.28
CA ALA A 88 7.67 2.38 -9.82
C ALA A 88 7.41 3.51 -10.84
N ARG A 89 6.37 3.37 -11.68
CA ARG A 89 6.03 4.35 -12.73
C ARG A 89 5.65 5.72 -12.18
N ASN A 90 5.02 5.74 -11.01
CA ASN A 90 4.58 6.99 -10.37
C ASN A 90 4.51 6.85 -8.84
N VAL A 91 5.67 6.75 -8.20
CA VAL A 91 5.76 6.63 -6.73
C VAL A 91 5.14 7.84 -6.01
N LYS A 92 5.06 9.01 -6.65
CA LYS A 92 4.40 10.19 -6.08
C LYS A 92 2.89 9.97 -5.89
N ALA A 93 2.22 9.32 -6.84
CA ALA A 93 0.81 8.95 -6.70
C ALA A 93 0.60 7.99 -5.52
N VAL A 94 1.47 6.98 -5.37
CA VAL A 94 1.44 6.04 -4.24
C VAL A 94 1.55 6.75 -2.89
N VAL A 95 2.49 7.70 -2.78
CA VAL A 95 2.65 8.52 -1.57
C VAL A 95 1.40 9.37 -1.30
N LYS A 96 0.80 9.97 -2.35
CA LYS A 96 -0.44 10.75 -2.23
C LYS A 96 -1.58 9.87 -1.70
N SER A 97 -1.79 8.68 -2.26
CA SER A 97 -2.85 7.77 -1.84
C SER A 97 -2.70 7.29 -0.40
N LEU A 98 -1.48 6.95 0.01
CA LEU A 98 -1.21 6.49 1.37
C LEU A 98 -1.37 7.62 2.38
N ALA A 99 -0.94 8.84 2.03
CA ALA A 99 -1.21 10.02 2.84
C ALA A 99 -2.71 10.33 2.93
N ALA A 100 -3.47 10.10 1.86
CA ALA A 100 -4.93 10.23 1.86
C ALA A 100 -5.59 9.25 2.82
N LEU A 101 -5.21 7.97 2.74
CA LEU A 101 -5.67 6.94 3.65
C LEU A 101 -5.33 7.28 5.11
N ALA A 102 -4.11 7.72 5.39
CA ALA A 102 -3.67 8.08 6.74
C ALA A 102 -4.45 9.26 7.34
N ARG A 103 -5.05 10.14 6.53
CA ARG A 103 -5.93 11.23 7.02
C ARG A 103 -7.33 10.75 7.41
N LEU A 104 -7.73 9.56 6.97
CA LEU A 104 -9.06 8.99 7.23
C LEU A 104 -9.09 8.03 8.44
N VAL A 105 -7.91 7.63 8.93
CA VAL A 105 -7.72 6.69 10.06
C VAL A 105 -7.35 7.48 11.31
#